data_AF-A0A9D8S949-F1
#
_entry.id   AF-A0A9D8S949-F1
#
_cell.length_a   1.000
_cell.length_b   1.000
_cell.length_c   1.000
_cell.angle_alpha   90.00
_cell.angle_beta   90.00
_cell.angle_gamma   90.00
#
_symmetry.space_group_name_H-M   'P 1'
#
loop_
_entity.id
_entity.type
_entity.pdbx_description
1 polymer ?
#
loop_
_entity_poly.entity_id
_entity_poly.type
_entity_poly.pdbx_seq_one_letter_code
_entity_poly.pdbx_strand_id
1 'polypeptide(L)'
;MTNHEWYKQAQYGMMVHWGLYSLLAGEWKGKRTPGIGEWIQSYFAIKNEEYSRLAKIFNPIYFNAEEWVLFAKNCGMKYIVITSKHHDGFALFKSEADKFNVVDATPFGRDIIGELAEACYKHGLKLGLYYSQELDWHHPDGGGYTNSGGCSGVSWHNSWDYGMSAEGKDFTRCFEEKIKPQIKEILTKYGELCLVWFDTPHTISTEQSFEIFNMVKQYQPNCLINSRLGNGAYDYVSLHDNEIPEKFEPNSATGSLNDLGGFKPSPYGLYETPATLNDTWGYKYFDHNWKSPEKVLELKNHLNSMGVNYLLNVGPDGLGRIPSISQDILLKVAEKL
;
A
#
# COMPACT_ATOMS: atom_id res chain seq x y z
N MET A 1 -1.62 8.12 25.84
CA MET A 1 -0.80 7.10 25.17
C MET A 1 -0.24 7.73 23.91
N THR A 2 1.07 7.74 23.74
CA THR A 2 1.71 8.22 22.51
C THR A 2 1.42 7.27 21.34
N ASN A 3 1.56 7.72 20.09
CA ASN A 3 1.33 6.83 18.95
C ASN A 3 2.34 5.67 18.90
N HIS A 4 3.56 5.86 19.43
CA HIS A 4 4.54 4.79 19.61
C HIS A 4 4.07 3.71 20.59
N GLU A 5 3.55 4.11 21.76
CA GLU A 5 3.03 3.17 22.77
C GLU A 5 1.80 2.42 22.24
N TRP A 6 0.90 3.12 21.55
CA TRP A 6 -0.25 2.51 20.89
C TRP A 6 0.20 1.47 19.86
N TYR A 7 1.16 1.81 19.00
CA TYR A 7 1.59 0.92 17.92
C TYR A 7 2.24 -0.36 18.45
N LYS A 8 2.97 -0.31 19.57
CA LYS A 8 3.49 -1.51 20.26
C LYS A 8 2.40 -2.47 20.72
N GLN A 9 1.19 -1.95 20.97
CA GLN A 9 0.04 -2.71 21.46
C GLN A 9 -0.99 -2.99 20.35
N ALA A 10 -0.81 -2.40 19.16
CA ALA A 10 -1.80 -2.47 18.08
C ALA A 10 -1.94 -3.90 17.57
N GLN A 11 -0.82 -4.61 17.41
CA GLN A 11 -0.70 -6.04 17.09
C GLN A 11 -1.31 -6.51 15.75
N TYR A 12 -2.39 -5.89 15.28
CA TYR A 12 -3.16 -6.37 14.14
C TYR A 12 -3.83 -5.23 13.37
N GLY A 13 -3.60 -5.18 12.06
CA GLY A 13 -4.16 -4.18 11.16
C GLY A 13 -4.66 -4.80 9.85
N MET A 14 -5.58 -4.10 9.18
CA MET A 14 -6.04 -4.46 7.83
C MET A 14 -5.26 -3.66 6.80
N MET A 15 -4.70 -4.30 5.78
CA MET A 15 -4.22 -3.61 4.58
C MET A 15 -5.26 -3.75 3.46
N VAL A 16 -5.35 -2.76 2.59
CA VAL A 16 -6.26 -2.77 1.44
C VAL A 16 -5.52 -2.33 0.19
N HIS A 17 -5.42 -3.23 -0.79
CA HIS A 17 -4.96 -2.90 -2.14
C HIS A 17 -6.14 -2.82 -3.08
N TRP A 18 -6.42 -1.61 -3.55
CA TRP A 18 -7.50 -1.35 -4.48
C TRP A 18 -7.12 -0.27 -5.50
N GLY A 19 -7.62 -0.41 -6.73
CA GLY A 19 -7.27 0.45 -7.85
C GLY A 19 -7.83 -0.06 -9.15
N LEU A 20 -7.38 0.53 -10.27
CA LEU A 20 -7.84 0.12 -11.61
C LEU A 20 -7.49 -1.33 -11.92
N TYR A 21 -6.37 -1.83 -11.42
CA TYR A 21 -5.94 -3.22 -11.54
C TYR A 21 -6.98 -4.22 -11.00
N SER A 22 -7.81 -3.84 -10.02
CA SER A 22 -8.87 -4.70 -9.48
C SER A 22 -9.98 -4.99 -10.48
N LEU A 23 -10.18 -4.14 -11.50
CA LEU A 23 -11.11 -4.42 -12.61
C LEU A 23 -10.60 -5.53 -13.52
N LEU A 24 -9.28 -5.63 -13.69
CA LEU A 24 -8.66 -6.66 -14.51
C LEU A 24 -8.59 -8.00 -13.80
N ALA A 25 -8.60 -8.00 -12.47
CA ALA A 25 -8.65 -9.20 -11.64
C ALA A 25 -7.57 -10.25 -11.99
N GLY A 26 -6.38 -9.77 -12.38
CA GLY A 26 -5.25 -10.61 -12.77
C GLY A 26 -5.28 -11.13 -14.21
N GLU A 27 -6.21 -10.71 -15.07
CA GLU A 27 -6.27 -11.15 -16.47
C GLU A 27 -6.33 -9.98 -17.45
N TRP A 28 -5.56 -10.08 -18.54
CA TRP A 28 -5.56 -9.12 -19.63
C TRP A 28 -5.59 -9.83 -20.97
N LYS A 29 -6.55 -9.47 -21.84
CA LYS A 29 -6.71 -10.03 -23.20
C LYS A 29 -6.64 -11.57 -23.22
N GLY A 30 -7.31 -12.23 -22.28
CA GLY A 30 -7.38 -13.69 -22.14
C GLY A 30 -6.13 -14.35 -21.56
N LYS A 31 -5.15 -13.57 -21.09
CA LYS A 31 -3.92 -14.06 -20.45
C LYS A 31 -3.90 -13.69 -18.98
N ARG A 32 -3.67 -14.69 -18.14
CA ARG A 32 -3.56 -14.55 -16.68
C ARG A 32 -2.15 -14.14 -16.30
N THR A 33 -2.00 -13.16 -15.40
CA THR A 33 -0.69 -12.83 -14.82
C THR A 33 -0.25 -13.95 -13.87
N PRO A 34 0.98 -14.49 -14.00
CA PRO A 34 1.54 -15.43 -13.05
C PRO A 34 1.96 -14.73 -11.75
N GLY A 35 2.26 -13.43 -11.80
CA GLY A 35 2.61 -12.62 -10.64
C GLY A 35 1.40 -12.12 -9.87
N ILE A 36 1.63 -11.06 -9.10
CA ILE A 36 0.63 -10.36 -8.29
C ILE A 36 -0.28 -9.46 -9.15
N GLY A 37 -1.55 -9.33 -8.76
CA GLY A 37 -2.62 -8.75 -9.58
C GLY A 37 -2.46 -7.26 -9.84
N GLU A 38 -1.94 -6.51 -8.87
CA GLU A 38 -1.72 -5.07 -8.94
C GLU A 38 -0.53 -4.66 -9.81
N TRP A 39 0.34 -5.61 -10.17
CA TRP A 39 1.46 -5.40 -11.10
C TRP A 39 1.10 -5.67 -12.57
N ILE A 40 -0.18 -5.93 -12.87
CA ILE A 40 -0.65 -6.36 -14.19
C ILE A 40 -0.33 -5.36 -15.31
N GLN A 41 -0.31 -4.05 -15.03
CA GLN A 41 0.05 -3.04 -16.02
C GLN A 41 1.50 -3.24 -16.49
N SER A 42 2.43 -3.40 -15.55
CA SER A 42 3.84 -3.69 -15.86
C SER A 42 4.00 -5.07 -16.48
N TYR A 43 3.38 -6.11 -15.92
CA TYR A 43 3.55 -7.48 -16.42
C TYR A 43 3.17 -7.65 -17.90
N PHE A 44 2.08 -7.03 -18.34
CA PHE A 44 1.66 -7.07 -19.75
C PHE A 44 2.11 -5.87 -20.57
N ALA A 45 2.91 -4.96 -20.00
CA ALA A 45 3.33 -3.72 -20.65
C ALA A 45 2.13 -2.94 -21.23
N ILE A 46 1.05 -2.83 -20.45
CA ILE A 46 -0.20 -2.20 -20.87
C ILE A 46 0.04 -0.69 -20.97
N LYS A 47 -0.01 -0.18 -22.20
CA LYS A 47 0.14 1.25 -22.51
C LYS A 47 -0.79 2.10 -21.67
N ASN A 48 -0.31 3.23 -21.17
CA ASN A 48 -1.10 4.19 -20.39
C ASN A 48 -2.42 4.57 -21.10
N GLU A 49 -2.37 4.73 -22.43
CA GLU A 49 -3.57 5.00 -23.23
C GLU A 49 -4.66 3.91 -23.10
N GLU A 50 -4.27 2.63 -23.01
CA GLU A 50 -5.20 1.52 -22.80
C GLU A 50 -5.60 1.38 -21.32
N TYR A 51 -4.62 1.44 -20.42
CA TYR A 51 -4.84 1.22 -18.99
C TYR A 51 -5.73 2.32 -18.37
N SER A 52 -5.49 3.59 -18.70
CA SER A 52 -6.26 4.71 -18.15
C SER A 52 -7.74 4.71 -18.59
N ARG A 53 -8.12 3.94 -19.63
CA ARG A 53 -9.53 3.74 -20.01
C ARG A 53 -10.31 2.95 -18.96
N LEU A 54 -9.63 2.16 -18.12
CA LEU A 54 -10.27 1.46 -17.00
C LEU A 54 -10.96 2.45 -16.04
N ALA A 55 -10.42 3.65 -15.86
CA ALA A 55 -11.06 4.68 -15.05
C ALA A 55 -12.47 5.02 -15.55
N LYS A 56 -12.73 4.97 -16.88
CA LYS A 56 -14.05 5.28 -17.46
C LYS A 56 -15.13 4.24 -17.15
N ILE A 57 -14.74 3.05 -16.70
CA ILE A 57 -15.66 1.98 -16.28
C ILE A 57 -15.55 1.65 -14.79
N PHE A 58 -14.69 2.35 -14.05
CA PHE A 58 -14.56 2.17 -12.61
C PHE A 58 -15.78 2.76 -11.90
N ASN A 59 -16.75 1.91 -11.57
CA ASN A 59 -17.98 2.28 -10.86
C ASN A 59 -18.32 1.24 -9.78
N PRO A 60 -17.62 1.24 -8.63
CA PRO A 60 -17.80 0.25 -7.59
C PRO A 60 -19.08 0.50 -6.78
N ILE A 61 -20.21 0.08 -7.34
CA ILE A 61 -21.55 0.32 -6.77
C ILE A 61 -21.78 -0.33 -5.39
N TYR A 62 -20.94 -1.29 -4.99
CA TYR A 62 -21.01 -1.94 -3.68
C TYR A 62 -19.96 -1.43 -2.70
N PHE A 63 -19.15 -0.42 -3.07
CA PHE A 63 -18.22 0.19 -2.12
C PHE A 63 -18.98 0.89 -0.99
N ASN A 64 -18.63 0.50 0.24
CA ASN A 64 -19.12 1.09 1.46
C ASN A 64 -18.00 1.15 2.50
N ALA A 65 -17.50 2.36 2.77
CA ALA A 65 -16.43 2.60 3.75
C ALA A 65 -16.81 2.13 5.17
N GLU A 66 -18.07 2.31 5.58
CA GLU A 66 -18.56 1.90 6.89
C GLU A 66 -18.49 0.39 7.05
N GLU A 67 -18.87 -0.37 6.02
CA GLU A 67 -18.80 -1.83 6.03
C GLU A 67 -17.35 -2.30 6.15
N TRP A 68 -16.41 -1.68 5.43
CA TRP A 68 -14.99 -2.04 5.49
C TRP A 68 -14.39 -1.76 6.88
N VAL A 69 -14.68 -0.59 7.45
CA VAL A 69 -14.16 -0.20 8.77
C VAL A 69 -14.77 -1.05 9.89
N LEU A 70 -16.09 -1.29 9.86
CA LEU A 70 -16.75 -2.17 10.82
C LEU A 70 -16.25 -3.61 10.69
N PHE A 71 -16.05 -4.09 9.46
CA PHE A 71 -15.47 -5.41 9.23
C PHE A 71 -14.09 -5.55 9.86
N ALA A 72 -13.17 -4.61 9.61
CA ALA A 72 -11.84 -4.61 10.22
C ALA A 72 -11.91 -4.60 11.76
N LYS A 73 -12.76 -3.72 12.31
CA LYS A 73 -12.96 -3.61 13.76
C LYS A 73 -13.52 -4.90 14.37
N ASN A 74 -14.49 -5.52 13.72
CA ASN A 74 -15.09 -6.79 14.14
C ASN A 74 -14.09 -7.95 14.05
N CYS A 75 -13.09 -7.85 13.15
CA CYS A 75 -11.97 -8.79 13.09
C CYS A 75 -10.89 -8.54 14.16
N GLY A 76 -11.12 -7.61 15.09
CA GLY A 76 -10.19 -7.29 16.19
C GLY A 76 -9.01 -6.39 15.78
N MET A 77 -8.95 -5.96 14.53
CA MET A 77 -7.89 -5.07 14.03
C MET A 77 -8.01 -3.67 14.63
N LYS A 78 -6.88 -2.98 14.82
CA LYS A 78 -6.80 -1.67 15.48
C LYS A 78 -6.58 -0.50 14.51
N TYR A 79 -6.21 -0.81 13.28
CA TYR A 79 -5.98 0.17 12.22
C TYR A 79 -6.24 -0.45 10.85
N ILE A 80 -6.49 0.41 9.87
CA ILE A 80 -6.63 0.09 8.45
C ILE A 80 -5.62 0.91 7.65
N VAL A 81 -4.94 0.30 6.69
CA VAL A 81 -4.00 0.94 5.76
C VAL A 81 -4.47 0.69 4.34
N ILE A 82 -4.81 1.74 3.59
CA ILE A 82 -5.28 1.61 2.20
C ILE A 82 -4.35 2.29 1.21
N THR A 83 -4.19 1.71 0.02
CA THR A 83 -3.53 2.34 -1.13
C THR A 83 -4.22 3.65 -1.52
N SER A 84 -3.64 4.79 -1.13
CA SER A 84 -4.08 6.11 -1.62
C SER A 84 -3.63 6.34 -3.07
N LYS A 85 -2.46 5.81 -3.45
CA LYS A 85 -1.97 5.69 -4.83
C LYS A 85 -1.00 4.50 -4.91
N HIS A 86 -1.21 3.61 -5.87
CA HIS A 86 -0.28 2.50 -6.15
C HIS A 86 0.73 2.87 -7.26
N HIS A 87 1.57 1.93 -7.68
CA HIS A 87 2.57 2.13 -8.73
C HIS A 87 1.98 2.54 -10.08
N ASP A 88 0.71 2.19 -10.37
CA ASP A 88 0.03 2.60 -11.60
C ASP A 88 -0.22 4.12 -11.70
N GLY A 89 0.00 4.85 -10.61
CA GLY A 89 -0.11 6.31 -10.56
C GLY A 89 -1.54 6.82 -10.40
N PHE A 90 -2.53 5.93 -10.24
CA PHE A 90 -3.94 6.30 -10.06
C PHE A 90 -4.25 6.59 -8.59
N ALA A 91 -4.73 7.80 -8.29
CA ALA A 91 -5.07 8.20 -6.92
C ALA A 91 -6.51 7.81 -6.55
N LEU A 92 -6.70 7.17 -5.39
CA LEU A 92 -8.02 6.85 -4.81
C LEU A 92 -8.66 8.02 -4.05
N PHE A 93 -8.15 9.23 -4.24
CA PHE A 93 -8.60 10.42 -3.53
C PHE A 93 -8.68 11.62 -4.48
N LYS A 94 -9.40 12.68 -4.10
CA LYS A 94 -9.49 13.89 -4.92
C LYS A 94 -8.16 14.66 -4.91
N SER A 95 -7.33 14.39 -5.93
CA SER A 95 -6.08 15.11 -6.15
C SER A 95 -6.28 16.34 -7.03
N GLU A 96 -5.75 17.47 -6.60
CA GLU A 96 -5.63 18.69 -7.40
C GLU A 96 -4.38 18.69 -8.27
N ALA A 97 -3.35 17.93 -7.89
CA ALA A 97 -2.09 17.83 -8.61
C ALA A 97 -2.21 16.99 -9.90
N ASP A 98 -3.08 15.98 -9.92
CA ASP A 98 -3.26 15.10 -11.08
C ASP A 98 -4.74 14.74 -11.25
N LYS A 99 -5.25 14.85 -12.49
CA LYS A 99 -6.63 14.48 -12.87
C LYS A 99 -6.82 12.97 -13.02
N PHE A 100 -5.74 12.18 -13.01
CA PHE A 100 -5.78 10.72 -12.98
C PHE A 100 -6.09 10.21 -11.57
N ASN A 101 -7.30 10.49 -11.11
CA ASN A 101 -7.79 10.14 -9.79
C ASN A 101 -9.25 9.65 -9.83
N VAL A 102 -9.69 8.98 -8.76
CA VAL A 102 -11.02 8.36 -8.70
C VAL A 102 -12.17 9.34 -8.86
N VAL A 103 -12.02 10.58 -8.41
CA VAL A 103 -13.11 11.57 -8.47
C VAL A 103 -13.24 12.17 -9.86
N ASP A 104 -12.13 12.54 -10.48
CA ASP A 104 -12.15 13.23 -11.78
C ASP A 104 -12.24 12.28 -12.98
N ALA A 105 -11.62 11.11 -12.87
CA ALA A 105 -11.44 10.23 -14.04
C ALA A 105 -12.56 9.21 -14.21
N THR A 106 -13.39 8.97 -13.18
CA THR A 106 -14.33 7.85 -13.12
C THR A 106 -15.80 8.29 -13.02
N PRO A 107 -16.75 7.44 -13.47
CA PRO A 107 -18.18 7.67 -13.21
C PRO A 107 -18.57 7.53 -11.74
N PHE A 108 -17.71 6.96 -10.88
CA PHE A 108 -17.96 6.82 -9.45
C PHE A 108 -17.96 8.18 -8.73
N GLY A 109 -17.03 9.07 -9.10
CA GLY A 109 -17.04 10.47 -8.67
C GLY A 109 -16.93 10.73 -7.16
N ARG A 110 -16.53 9.73 -6.36
CA ARG A 110 -16.49 9.78 -4.89
C ARG A 110 -15.06 9.64 -4.37
N ASP A 111 -14.71 10.39 -3.33
CA ASP A 111 -13.40 10.33 -2.68
C ASP A 111 -13.36 9.17 -1.68
N ILE A 112 -12.76 8.05 -2.09
CA ILE A 112 -12.68 6.81 -1.29
C ILE A 112 -11.92 7.03 0.01
N ILE A 113 -10.81 7.78 -0.02
CA ILE A 113 -10.00 8.04 1.18
C ILE A 113 -10.76 8.95 2.13
N GLY A 114 -11.49 9.95 1.62
CA GLY A 114 -12.38 10.78 2.41
C GLY A 114 -13.44 9.97 3.17
N GLU A 115 -14.14 9.08 2.47
CA GLU A 115 -15.17 8.24 3.09
C GLU A 115 -14.60 7.26 4.14
N LEU A 116 -13.43 6.68 3.90
CA LEU A 116 -12.76 5.83 4.87
C LEU A 116 -12.27 6.60 6.09
N ALA A 117 -11.77 7.84 5.91
CA ALA A 117 -11.38 8.69 7.02
C ALA A 117 -12.56 9.01 7.94
N GLU A 118 -13.72 9.33 7.37
CA GLU A 118 -14.94 9.58 8.14
C GLU A 118 -15.41 8.33 8.90
N ALA A 119 -15.46 7.18 8.23
CA ALA A 119 -15.85 5.91 8.86
C ALA A 119 -14.88 5.50 9.99
N CYS A 120 -13.57 5.62 9.77
CA CYS A 120 -12.54 5.38 10.77
C CYS A 120 -12.72 6.28 12.00
N TYR A 121 -12.90 7.58 11.79
CA TYR A 121 -13.16 8.54 12.86
C TYR A 121 -14.41 8.15 13.67
N LYS A 122 -15.53 7.88 12.98
CA LYS A 122 -16.81 7.50 13.60
C LYS A 122 -16.70 6.24 14.44
N HIS A 123 -15.94 5.26 13.99
CA HIS A 123 -15.84 3.95 14.64
C HIS A 123 -14.60 3.78 15.52
N GLY A 124 -13.78 4.82 15.67
CA GLY A 124 -12.58 4.80 16.51
C GLY A 124 -11.51 3.82 16.03
N LEU A 125 -11.44 3.57 14.71
CA LEU A 125 -10.38 2.79 14.08
C LEU A 125 -9.34 3.76 13.53
N LYS A 126 -8.05 3.46 13.73
CA LYS A 126 -6.99 4.34 13.21
C LYS A 126 -6.82 4.17 11.70
N LEU A 127 -6.72 5.27 10.95
CA LEU A 127 -6.45 5.25 9.51
C LEU A 127 -4.95 5.44 9.24
N GLY A 128 -4.39 4.59 8.41
CA GLY A 128 -3.11 4.79 7.74
C GLY A 128 -3.28 4.78 6.22
N LEU A 129 -2.31 5.34 5.50
CA LEU A 129 -2.36 5.42 4.04
C LEU A 129 -1.07 4.85 3.44
N TYR A 130 -1.21 4.00 2.43
CA TYR A 130 -0.12 3.63 1.55
C TYR A 130 0.01 4.65 0.41
N TYR A 131 1.23 5.03 0.05
CA TYR A 131 1.50 5.86 -1.12
C TYR A 131 2.79 5.42 -1.82
N SER A 132 2.71 5.06 -3.10
CA SER A 132 3.88 4.75 -3.94
C SER A 132 4.62 6.04 -4.29
N GLN A 133 5.54 6.48 -3.42
CA GLN A 133 6.32 7.72 -3.58
C GLN A 133 7.38 7.64 -4.68
N GLU A 134 7.75 6.44 -5.09
CA GLU A 134 8.86 6.20 -6.01
C GLU A 134 8.35 5.80 -7.41
N LEU A 135 7.63 4.68 -7.50
CA LEU A 135 7.03 4.26 -8.77
C LEU A 135 5.76 5.06 -9.10
N ASP A 136 5.72 5.55 -10.33
CA ASP A 136 4.53 6.12 -10.96
C ASP A 136 4.54 5.80 -12.46
N TRP A 137 3.81 4.75 -12.85
CA TRP A 137 3.77 4.30 -14.24
C TRP A 137 2.99 5.26 -15.15
N HIS A 138 2.23 6.19 -14.59
CA HIS A 138 1.52 7.21 -15.34
C HIS A 138 2.40 8.43 -15.67
N HIS A 139 3.41 8.72 -14.85
CA HIS A 139 4.31 9.86 -15.04
C HIS A 139 5.53 9.48 -15.92
N PRO A 140 5.92 10.28 -16.93
CA PRO A 140 7.06 9.98 -17.80
C PRO A 140 8.39 9.80 -17.04
N ASP A 141 8.56 10.60 -16.00
CA ASP A 141 9.71 10.58 -15.08
C ASP A 141 9.48 9.76 -13.79
N GLY A 142 8.48 8.87 -13.76
CA GLY A 142 8.29 7.95 -12.63
C GLY A 142 9.54 7.12 -12.33
N GLY A 143 9.78 6.84 -11.05
CA GLY A 143 10.98 6.14 -10.56
C GLY A 143 11.10 4.69 -11.03
N GLY A 144 12.18 4.03 -10.59
CA GLY A 144 12.50 2.63 -10.85
C GLY A 144 13.49 2.43 -11.99
N TYR A 145 13.83 3.47 -12.75
CA TYR A 145 14.74 3.38 -13.89
C TYR A 145 16.22 3.24 -13.51
N THR A 146 16.56 3.41 -12.24
CA THR A 146 17.91 3.12 -11.69
C THR A 146 18.08 1.68 -11.23
N ASN A 147 17.00 0.89 -11.17
CA ASN A 147 17.02 -0.50 -10.73
C ASN A 147 16.80 -1.45 -11.91
N SER A 148 17.80 -2.28 -12.21
CA SER A 148 17.75 -3.33 -13.23
C SER A 148 17.43 -4.73 -12.68
N GLY A 149 17.17 -4.85 -11.38
CA GLY A 149 16.77 -6.09 -10.74
C GLY A 149 15.38 -6.58 -11.19
N GLY A 150 15.09 -7.87 -10.97
CA GLY A 150 13.79 -8.44 -11.30
C GLY A 150 12.65 -7.87 -10.46
N CYS A 151 11.45 -7.80 -11.03
CA CYS A 151 10.21 -7.36 -10.38
C CYS A 151 9.03 -8.27 -10.80
N SER A 152 7.83 -8.01 -10.27
CA SER A 152 6.62 -8.77 -10.63
C SER A 152 6.03 -8.42 -12.01
N GLY A 153 6.65 -7.49 -12.74
CA GLY A 153 6.28 -7.11 -14.10
C GLY A 153 7.46 -7.20 -15.07
N VAL A 154 7.47 -6.36 -16.12
CA VAL A 154 8.59 -6.30 -17.08
C VAL A 154 9.70 -5.35 -16.64
N SER A 155 9.36 -4.31 -15.87
CA SER A 155 10.30 -3.33 -15.33
C SER A 155 9.68 -2.56 -14.16
N TRP A 156 10.53 -2.02 -13.29
CA TRP A 156 10.13 -1.16 -12.16
C TRP A 156 9.46 0.13 -12.64
N HIS A 157 10.06 0.83 -13.61
CA HIS A 157 9.46 2.01 -14.24
C HIS A 157 8.60 1.63 -15.45
N ASN A 158 7.79 2.55 -15.96
CA ASN A 158 7.08 2.37 -17.22
C ASN A 158 8.05 2.52 -18.41
N SER A 159 8.70 1.42 -18.77
CA SER A 159 9.62 1.33 -19.90
C SER A 159 8.90 1.13 -21.24
N TRP A 160 7.63 0.72 -21.20
CA TRP A 160 6.87 0.39 -22.40
C TRP A 160 6.29 1.63 -23.06
N ASP A 161 5.83 2.65 -22.32
CA ASP A 161 5.41 3.94 -22.88
C ASP A 161 6.57 4.90 -23.10
N TYR A 162 7.53 4.95 -22.17
CA TYR A 162 8.57 5.99 -22.13
C TYR A 162 9.97 5.52 -22.54
N GLY A 163 10.09 4.28 -23.00
CA GLY A 163 11.36 3.67 -23.39
C GLY A 163 12.16 3.13 -22.20
N MET A 164 13.04 2.18 -22.48
CA MET A 164 13.85 1.48 -21.47
C MET A 164 15.04 2.31 -20.95
N SER A 165 15.49 3.30 -21.74
CA SER A 165 16.65 4.10 -21.37
C SER A 165 16.32 5.03 -20.20
N ALA A 166 17.22 5.09 -19.22
CA ALA A 166 17.19 6.12 -18.18
C ALA A 166 17.63 7.50 -18.72
N GLU A 167 18.19 7.56 -19.93
CA GLU A 167 18.66 8.81 -20.53
C GLU A 167 17.50 9.80 -20.71
N GLY A 168 17.65 11.00 -20.14
CA GLY A 168 16.65 12.06 -20.18
C GLY A 168 15.55 12.00 -19.10
N LYS A 169 15.46 10.90 -18.33
CA LYS A 169 14.56 10.80 -17.17
C LYS A 169 15.11 11.60 -15.99
N ASP A 170 14.23 12.33 -15.32
CA ASP A 170 14.54 13.12 -14.13
C ASP A 170 13.42 12.99 -13.10
N PHE A 171 13.60 12.07 -12.15
CA PHE A 171 12.65 11.82 -11.08
C PHE A 171 12.32 13.07 -10.25
N THR A 172 13.18 14.09 -10.22
CA THR A 172 12.89 15.37 -9.55
C THR A 172 11.64 16.03 -10.13
N ARG A 173 11.40 15.91 -11.44
CA ARG A 173 10.17 16.42 -12.07
C ARG A 173 8.93 15.69 -11.55
N CYS A 174 8.93 14.35 -11.57
CA CYS A 174 7.85 13.55 -10.99
C CYS A 174 7.63 13.90 -9.51
N PHE A 175 8.72 14.06 -8.77
CA PHE A 175 8.70 14.38 -7.36
C PHE A 175 8.00 15.72 -7.07
N GLU A 176 8.43 16.80 -7.72
CA GLU A 176 7.89 18.14 -7.49
C GLU A 176 6.49 18.36 -8.11
N GLU A 177 6.22 17.75 -9.27
CA GLU A 177 4.95 17.96 -9.99
C GLU A 177 3.81 17.08 -9.45
N LYS A 178 4.11 15.88 -8.96
CA LYS A 178 3.09 14.89 -8.57
C LYS A 178 3.27 14.36 -7.15
N ILE A 179 4.41 13.76 -6.82
CA ILE A 179 4.60 13.02 -5.56
C ILE A 179 4.43 13.93 -4.34
N LYS A 180 5.22 15.01 -4.26
CA LYS A 180 5.23 15.93 -3.13
C LYS A 180 3.91 16.69 -2.98
N PRO A 181 3.29 17.23 -4.05
CA PRO A 181 1.94 17.79 -3.96
C PRO A 181 0.92 16.78 -3.42
N GLN A 182 0.88 15.55 -3.95
CA GLN A 182 -0.08 14.53 -3.51
C GLN A 182 0.16 14.07 -2.07
N ILE A 183 1.42 13.92 -1.64
CA ILE A 183 1.75 13.63 -0.25
C ILE A 183 1.22 14.74 0.67
N LYS A 184 1.38 16.02 0.29
CA LYS A 184 0.78 17.12 1.06
C LYS A 184 -0.74 17.01 1.12
N GLU A 185 -1.40 16.65 0.03
CA GLU A 185 -2.86 16.47 -0.01
C GLU A 185 -3.32 15.39 0.97
N ILE A 186 -2.71 14.20 0.94
CA ILE A 186 -3.12 13.11 1.85
C ILE A 186 -2.85 13.44 3.32
N LEU A 187 -1.79 14.21 3.61
CA LEU A 187 -1.44 14.63 4.97
C LEU A 187 -2.34 15.73 5.53
N THR A 188 -3.11 16.43 4.69
CA THR A 188 -3.85 17.63 5.11
C THR A 188 -5.36 17.55 4.93
N LYS A 189 -5.86 16.59 4.13
CA LYS A 189 -7.29 16.48 3.79
C LYS A 189 -8.07 15.44 4.62
N TYR A 190 -7.41 14.44 5.21
CA TYR A 190 -8.06 13.21 5.68
C TYR A 190 -7.99 12.96 7.20
N GLY A 191 -7.86 14.02 8.00
CA GLY A 191 -7.84 13.92 9.46
C GLY A 191 -6.51 13.41 10.04
N GLU A 192 -6.56 12.77 11.21
CA GLU A 192 -5.37 12.19 11.86
C GLU A 192 -5.00 10.87 11.19
N LEU A 193 -3.76 10.78 10.70
CA LEU A 193 -3.19 9.54 10.19
C LEU A 193 -2.30 8.88 11.25
N CYS A 194 -2.49 7.58 11.46
CA CYS A 194 -1.65 6.81 12.37
C CYS A 194 -0.31 6.42 11.76
N LEU A 195 -0.29 6.17 10.45
CA LEU A 195 0.91 5.87 9.68
C LEU A 195 0.76 6.26 8.21
N VAL A 196 1.90 6.50 7.55
CA VAL A 196 2.02 6.49 6.10
C VAL A 196 3.02 5.41 5.70
N TRP A 197 2.58 4.57 4.77
CA TRP A 197 3.28 3.40 4.28
C TRP A 197 3.82 3.68 2.86
N PHE A 198 5.12 3.88 2.76
CA PHE A 198 5.86 4.16 1.52
C PHE A 198 6.50 2.88 0.97
N ASP A 199 6.95 2.89 -0.27
CA ASP A 199 7.38 1.67 -0.96
C ASP A 199 8.59 1.84 -1.91
N THR A 200 9.29 0.73 -2.15
CA THR A 200 10.33 0.55 -3.19
C THR A 200 11.31 1.72 -3.44
N PRO A 201 12.10 2.19 -2.47
CA PRO A 201 12.94 3.38 -2.63
C PRO A 201 14.21 3.12 -3.47
N HIS A 202 14.05 3.09 -4.80
CA HIS A 202 15.14 2.83 -5.75
C HIS A 202 15.78 4.09 -6.33
N THR A 203 14.96 5.01 -6.85
CA THR A 203 15.45 6.23 -7.52
C THR A 203 15.47 7.46 -6.60
N ILE A 204 14.65 7.48 -5.55
CA ILE A 204 14.51 8.63 -4.64
C ILE A 204 15.83 8.97 -3.93
N SER A 205 16.20 10.26 -3.92
CA SER A 205 17.41 10.73 -3.24
C SER A 205 17.24 10.79 -1.72
N THR A 206 18.36 10.89 -1.00
CA THR A 206 18.36 11.11 0.45
C THR A 206 17.60 12.40 0.81
N GLU A 207 17.86 13.48 0.10
CA GLU A 207 17.23 14.78 0.33
C GLU A 207 15.71 14.70 0.13
N GLN A 208 15.25 14.05 -0.94
CA GLN A 208 13.83 13.85 -1.22
C GLN A 208 13.15 12.98 -0.16
N SER A 209 13.83 11.95 0.34
CA SER A 209 13.30 11.08 1.40
C SER A 209 13.13 11.85 2.71
N PHE A 210 14.14 12.62 3.11
CA PHE A 210 14.05 13.46 4.31
C PHE A 210 13.08 14.64 4.14
N GLU A 211 12.89 15.14 2.93
CA GLU A 211 11.85 16.13 2.65
C GLU A 211 10.44 15.55 2.90
N ILE A 212 10.14 14.35 2.37
CA ILE A 212 8.88 13.66 2.67
C ILE A 212 8.75 13.41 4.18
N PHE A 213 9.79 12.90 4.83
CA PHE A 213 9.79 12.64 6.27
C PHE A 213 9.43 13.90 7.06
N ASN A 214 10.10 15.02 6.77
CA ASN A 214 9.85 16.29 7.43
C ASN A 214 8.44 16.81 7.15
N MET A 215 7.90 16.64 5.94
CA MET A 215 6.51 16.98 5.64
C MET A 215 5.52 16.17 6.48
N VAL A 216 5.71 14.85 6.58
CA VAL A 216 4.87 13.99 7.43
C VAL A 216 4.93 14.49 8.88
N LYS A 217 6.12 14.77 9.42
CA LYS A 217 6.26 15.26 10.80
C LYS A 217 5.71 16.67 11.02
N GLN A 218 5.74 17.52 10.00
CA GLN A 218 5.17 18.86 10.05
C GLN A 218 3.64 18.83 10.08
N TYR A 219 3.01 18.08 9.17
CA TYR A 219 1.55 18.08 9.01
C TYR A 219 0.85 17.05 9.91
N GLN A 220 1.53 15.95 10.24
CA GLN A 220 1.01 14.82 11.00
C GLN A 220 2.06 14.38 12.05
N PRO A 221 2.31 15.18 13.11
CA PRO A 221 3.43 14.97 14.03
C PRO A 221 3.41 13.62 14.76
N ASN A 222 2.24 13.00 14.90
CA ASN A 222 2.08 11.68 15.52
C ASN A 222 2.16 10.52 14.52
N CYS A 223 2.12 10.78 13.22
CA CYS A 223 2.08 9.76 12.18
C CYS A 223 3.41 9.02 12.07
N LEU A 224 3.34 7.70 12.00
CA LEU A 224 4.50 6.82 11.84
C LEU A 224 4.84 6.63 10.36
N ILE A 225 6.13 6.49 10.06
CA ILE A 225 6.66 6.29 8.72
C ILE A 225 7.37 4.94 8.68
N ASN A 226 7.02 4.11 7.70
CA ASN A 226 7.65 2.80 7.54
C ASN A 226 9.08 2.91 6.96
N SER A 227 9.90 1.89 7.18
CA SER A 227 11.30 1.88 6.74
C SER A 227 11.51 1.89 5.23
N ARG A 228 10.46 1.71 4.43
CA ARG A 228 10.55 1.70 2.96
C ARG A 228 10.35 3.08 2.33
N LEU A 229 10.27 4.16 3.11
CA LEU A 229 10.47 5.52 2.56
C LEU A 229 11.84 5.66 1.90
N GLY A 230 12.86 5.01 2.50
CA GLY A 230 14.23 5.00 2.02
C GLY A 230 15.16 5.91 2.82
N ASN A 231 16.45 5.67 2.61
CA ASN A 231 17.59 6.47 3.05
C ASN A 231 17.64 6.70 4.58
N GLY A 232 17.06 5.78 5.36
CA GLY A 232 17.04 5.86 6.83
C GLY A 232 15.95 6.76 7.43
N ALA A 233 15.02 7.26 6.62
CA ALA A 233 14.00 8.22 7.05
C ALA A 233 12.71 7.50 7.51
N TYR A 234 12.67 6.95 8.72
CA TYR A 234 11.51 6.19 9.22
C TYR A 234 11.40 6.15 10.75
N ASP A 235 10.23 5.75 11.25
CA ASP A 235 9.96 5.52 12.68
C ASP A 235 9.86 4.03 13.04
N TYR A 236 9.35 3.21 12.11
CA TYR A 236 9.18 1.78 12.33
C TYR A 236 9.69 0.97 11.13
N VAL A 237 10.05 -0.28 11.40
CA VAL A 237 10.58 -1.18 10.38
C VAL A 237 9.44 -2.02 9.82
N SER A 238 9.21 -1.91 8.51
CA SER A 238 8.46 -2.91 7.77
C SER A 238 9.40 -4.03 7.39
N LEU A 239 9.06 -5.27 7.78
CA LEU A 239 9.68 -6.46 7.23
C LEU A 239 9.23 -6.66 5.76
N HIS A 240 9.83 -7.64 5.08
CA HIS A 240 9.50 -7.95 3.70
C HIS A 240 8.07 -8.47 3.58
N ASP A 241 7.59 -8.50 2.35
CA ASP A 241 6.29 -9.03 1.99
C ASP A 241 6.15 -10.48 2.45
N ASN A 242 5.19 -10.74 3.34
CA ASN A 242 4.96 -12.05 3.94
C ASN A 242 6.17 -12.61 4.74
N GLU A 243 7.10 -11.76 5.19
CA GLU A 243 8.27 -12.19 5.98
C GLU A 243 7.88 -12.55 7.42
N ILE A 244 7.94 -13.84 7.74
CA ILE A 244 7.68 -14.39 9.07
C ILE A 244 9.00 -14.89 9.66
N PRO A 245 9.74 -14.06 10.41
CA PRO A 245 11.03 -14.45 10.97
C PRO A 245 10.85 -15.54 12.03
N GLU A 246 11.75 -16.52 12.10
CA GLU A 246 11.69 -17.59 13.13
C GLU A 246 11.92 -17.05 14.55
N LYS A 247 12.74 -16.01 14.66
CA LYS A 247 13.11 -15.35 15.92
C LYS A 247 13.32 -13.85 15.71
N PHE A 248 13.17 -13.10 16.79
CA PHE A 248 13.42 -11.67 16.80
C PHE A 248 14.92 -11.38 16.83
N GLU A 249 15.42 -10.70 15.80
CA GLU A 249 16.84 -10.33 15.65
C GLU A 249 16.99 -8.84 15.33
N PRO A 250 16.69 -7.93 16.27
CA PRO A 250 16.82 -6.51 16.04
C PRO A 250 18.30 -6.15 15.78
N ASN A 251 18.54 -5.28 14.80
CA ASN A 251 19.88 -4.85 14.40
C ASN A 251 20.75 -5.92 13.72
N SER A 252 20.15 -6.99 13.18
CA SER A 252 20.88 -7.94 12.33
C SER A 252 21.13 -7.46 10.90
N ALA A 253 20.55 -6.31 10.51
CA ALA A 253 20.82 -5.70 9.19
C ALA A 253 22.31 -5.44 8.99
N THR A 254 22.90 -6.23 8.10
CA THR A 254 24.20 -5.99 7.47
C THR A 254 24.04 -5.34 6.08
N GLY A 255 22.80 -5.06 5.66
CA GLY A 255 22.42 -4.59 4.33
C GLY A 255 22.11 -3.10 4.23
N SER A 256 21.55 -2.69 3.09
CA SER A 256 21.19 -1.31 2.81
C SER A 256 19.97 -0.87 3.63
N LEU A 257 19.93 0.39 4.05
CA LEU A 257 18.70 0.96 4.65
C LEU A 257 17.53 1.05 3.65
N ASN A 258 17.80 0.87 2.35
CA ASN A 258 16.79 0.80 1.29
C ASN A 258 16.32 -0.63 1.01
N ASP A 259 16.89 -1.65 1.67
CA ASP A 259 16.44 -3.02 1.49
C ASP A 259 14.96 -3.14 1.91
N LEU A 260 14.16 -3.89 1.16
CA LEU A 260 12.72 -4.01 1.45
C LEU A 260 12.40 -4.94 2.62
N GLY A 261 13.35 -5.78 3.01
CA GLY A 261 13.17 -6.84 4.00
C GLY A 261 14.13 -6.78 5.18
N GLY A 262 13.94 -7.72 6.10
CA GLY A 262 14.82 -7.96 7.24
C GLY A 262 14.73 -6.91 8.34
N PHE A 263 15.30 -7.26 9.49
CA PHE A 263 15.36 -6.39 10.66
C PHE A 263 16.38 -5.26 10.46
N LYS A 264 15.89 -4.03 10.39
CA LYS A 264 16.72 -2.81 10.41
C LYS A 264 16.81 -2.22 11.83
N PRO A 265 17.76 -1.32 12.10
CA PRO A 265 17.74 -0.53 13.32
C PRO A 265 16.41 0.20 13.45
N SER A 266 15.67 -0.03 14.53
CA SER A 266 14.37 0.60 14.78
C SER A 266 14.51 1.56 15.96
N PRO A 267 14.46 2.89 15.75
CA PRO A 267 14.73 3.88 16.81
C PRO A 267 13.76 3.75 18.00
N TYR A 268 12.56 3.23 17.76
CA TYR A 268 11.51 3.10 18.77
C TYR A 268 11.18 1.62 19.10
N GLY A 269 11.89 0.67 18.49
CA GLY A 269 11.60 -0.77 18.62
C GLY A 269 10.21 -1.13 18.09
N LEU A 270 9.83 -0.56 16.94
CA LEU A 270 8.55 -0.75 16.27
C LEU A 270 8.77 -1.56 14.99
N TYR A 271 7.95 -2.60 14.80
CA TYR A 271 8.06 -3.55 13.69
C TYR A 271 6.67 -3.96 13.19
N GLU A 272 6.57 -4.20 11.89
CA GLU A 272 5.36 -4.69 11.22
C GLU A 272 5.73 -5.64 10.09
N THR A 273 5.00 -6.75 9.96
CA THR A 273 5.04 -7.58 8.75
C THR A 273 3.75 -7.35 7.96
N PRO A 274 3.83 -6.78 6.74
CA PRO A 274 2.73 -6.80 5.81
C PRO A 274 2.61 -8.21 5.20
N ALA A 275 1.40 -8.73 5.07
CA ALA A 275 1.17 -10.02 4.41
C ALA A 275 -0.16 -10.06 3.68
N THR A 276 -0.26 -11.00 2.74
CA THR A 276 -1.48 -11.27 1.96
C THR A 276 -2.24 -12.44 2.55
N LEU A 277 -3.55 -12.53 2.27
CA LEU A 277 -4.36 -13.67 2.66
C LEU A 277 -4.20 -14.85 1.69
N ASN A 278 -4.05 -14.56 0.40
CA ASN A 278 -3.70 -15.49 -0.67
C ASN A 278 -2.25 -15.23 -1.15
N ASP A 279 -1.98 -15.26 -2.47
CA ASP A 279 -0.66 -15.01 -3.05
C ASP A 279 -0.58 -13.65 -3.79
N THR A 280 -1.54 -12.76 -3.58
CA THR A 280 -1.64 -11.46 -4.26
C THR A 280 -2.07 -10.33 -3.32
N TRP A 281 -1.65 -9.09 -3.61
CA TRP A 281 -2.12 -7.91 -2.90
C TRP A 281 -3.43 -7.40 -3.50
N GLY A 282 -3.42 -7.06 -4.79
CA GLY A 282 -4.62 -6.68 -5.55
C GLY A 282 -5.48 -7.90 -5.88
N TYR A 283 -6.78 -7.66 -6.12
CA TYR A 283 -7.74 -8.72 -6.44
C TYR A 283 -7.32 -9.55 -7.67
N LYS A 284 -7.38 -10.89 -7.55
CA LYS A 284 -7.05 -11.85 -8.60
C LYS A 284 -8.05 -13.00 -8.57
N TYR A 285 -8.92 -13.09 -9.57
CA TYR A 285 -10.11 -13.96 -9.48
C TYR A 285 -9.77 -15.45 -9.45
N PHE A 286 -8.63 -15.85 -10.00
CA PHE A 286 -8.17 -17.24 -10.12
C PHE A 286 -7.08 -17.60 -9.11
N ASP A 287 -6.77 -16.70 -8.17
CA ASP A 287 -5.95 -17.04 -7.01
C ASP A 287 -6.86 -17.54 -5.89
N HIS A 288 -6.78 -18.85 -5.65
CA HIS A 288 -7.54 -19.54 -4.62
C HIS A 288 -6.67 -20.10 -3.51
N ASN A 289 -5.39 -19.71 -3.44
CA ASN A 289 -4.45 -20.20 -2.42
C ASN A 289 -4.60 -19.45 -1.09
N TRP A 290 -5.81 -19.49 -0.54
CA TRP A 290 -6.13 -18.78 0.70
C TRP A 290 -5.54 -19.47 1.93
N LYS A 291 -4.87 -18.71 2.79
CA LYS A 291 -4.47 -19.14 4.13
C LYS A 291 -5.73 -19.55 4.92
N SER A 292 -5.65 -20.64 5.68
CA SER A 292 -6.75 -21.02 6.58
C SER A 292 -6.85 -20.06 7.78
N PRO A 293 -8.01 -19.96 8.45
CA PRO A 293 -8.14 -19.20 9.70
C PRO A 293 -7.10 -19.61 10.75
N GLU A 294 -6.81 -20.91 10.85
CA GLU A 294 -5.80 -21.45 11.77
C GLU A 294 -4.41 -20.91 11.43
N LYS A 295 -4.05 -20.89 10.14
CA LYS A 295 -2.75 -20.37 9.73
C LYS A 295 -2.63 -18.87 9.96
N VAL A 296 -3.69 -18.10 9.68
CA VAL A 296 -3.72 -16.66 9.97
C VAL A 296 -3.51 -16.39 11.45
N LEU A 297 -4.21 -17.14 12.33
CA LEU A 297 -4.07 -16.99 13.78
C LEU A 297 -2.67 -17.41 14.28
N GLU A 298 -2.12 -18.51 13.75
CA GLU A 298 -0.76 -18.98 14.04
C GLU A 298 0.28 -17.89 13.72
N LEU A 299 0.24 -17.34 12.50
CA LEU A 299 1.16 -16.29 12.05
C LEU A 299 1.02 -15.01 12.89
N LYS A 300 -0.22 -14.60 13.17
CA LYS A 300 -0.51 -13.46 14.04
C LYS A 300 0.11 -13.65 15.42
N ASN A 301 -0.14 -14.79 16.07
CA ASN A 301 0.36 -15.05 17.41
C ASN A 301 1.89 -15.13 17.44
N HIS A 302 2.49 -15.74 16.43
CA HIS A 302 3.95 -15.81 16.28
C HIS A 302 4.57 -14.41 16.18
N LEU A 303 4.10 -13.57 15.25
CA LEU A 303 4.57 -12.20 15.08
C LEU A 303 4.36 -11.36 16.36
N ASN A 304 3.18 -11.44 16.95
CA ASN A 304 2.86 -10.71 18.19
C ASN A 304 3.74 -11.13 19.36
N SER A 305 4.13 -12.41 19.45
CA SER A 305 5.03 -12.89 20.51
C SER A 305 6.43 -12.27 20.44
N MET A 306 6.80 -11.77 19.26
CA MET A 306 8.05 -11.04 19.01
C MET A 306 7.88 -9.51 19.05
N GLY A 307 6.68 -9.00 19.32
CA GLY A 307 6.40 -7.56 19.27
C GLY A 307 6.32 -7.00 17.84
N VAL A 308 6.02 -7.82 16.84
CA VAL A 308 5.82 -7.42 15.45
C VAL A 308 4.32 -7.34 15.16
N ASN A 309 3.85 -6.20 14.66
CA ASN A 309 2.46 -6.05 14.24
C ASN A 309 2.20 -6.85 12.96
N TYR A 310 1.03 -7.49 12.87
CA TYR A 310 0.62 -8.19 11.66
C TYR A 310 -0.34 -7.33 10.84
N LEU A 311 0.10 -6.86 9.68
CA LEU A 311 -0.70 -6.04 8.76
C LEU A 311 -1.20 -6.95 7.61
N LEU A 312 -2.45 -7.38 7.69
CA LEU A 312 -3.01 -8.41 6.81
C LEU A 312 -3.90 -7.82 5.72
N ASN A 313 -3.55 -8.08 4.46
CA ASN A 313 -4.17 -7.51 3.29
C ASN A 313 -5.46 -8.21 2.86
N VAL A 314 -6.42 -7.40 2.42
CA VAL A 314 -7.53 -7.79 1.55
C VAL A 314 -7.44 -7.03 0.23
N GLY A 315 -7.80 -7.68 -0.88
CA GLY A 315 -7.87 -7.07 -2.20
C GLY A 315 -9.33 -6.98 -2.68
N PRO A 316 -10.02 -5.84 -2.52
CA PRO A 316 -11.39 -5.68 -2.97
C PRO A 316 -11.51 -5.82 -4.49
N ASP A 317 -12.65 -6.37 -4.93
CA ASP A 317 -12.94 -6.56 -6.35
C ASP A 317 -13.29 -5.24 -7.07
N GLY A 318 -13.46 -5.30 -8.39
CA GLY A 318 -13.83 -4.15 -9.21
C GLY A 318 -15.17 -3.48 -8.86
N LEU A 319 -16.01 -4.12 -8.05
CA LEU A 319 -17.29 -3.55 -7.58
C LEU A 319 -17.20 -2.95 -6.16
N GLY A 320 -16.04 -3.01 -5.50
CA GLY A 320 -15.83 -2.49 -4.15
C GLY A 320 -16.17 -3.45 -3.02
N ARG A 321 -16.18 -4.75 -3.30
CA ARG A 321 -16.46 -5.79 -2.29
C ARG A 321 -15.16 -6.42 -1.81
N ILE A 322 -14.98 -6.52 -0.49
CA ILE A 322 -13.99 -7.43 0.07
C ILE A 322 -14.43 -8.86 -0.28
N PRO A 323 -13.56 -9.71 -0.88
CA PRO A 323 -13.95 -11.06 -1.27
C PRO A 323 -14.57 -11.83 -0.10
N SER A 324 -15.67 -12.55 -0.34
CA SER A 324 -16.40 -13.25 0.72
C SER A 324 -15.53 -14.25 1.48
N ILE A 325 -14.64 -14.96 0.78
CA ILE A 325 -13.68 -15.87 1.40
C ILE A 325 -12.71 -15.16 2.34
N SER A 326 -12.30 -13.93 2.02
CA SER A 326 -11.49 -13.12 2.93
C SER A 326 -12.28 -12.75 4.19
N GLN A 327 -13.56 -12.41 4.03
CA GLN A 327 -14.45 -12.13 5.16
C GLN A 327 -14.63 -13.36 6.05
N ASP A 328 -14.95 -14.51 5.46
CA ASP A 328 -15.14 -15.77 6.18
C ASP A 328 -13.91 -16.19 6.98
N ILE A 329 -12.72 -16.04 6.39
CA ILE A 329 -11.47 -16.39 7.07
C ILE A 329 -11.23 -15.47 8.26
N LEU A 330 -11.32 -14.16 8.07
CA LEU A 330 -11.00 -13.18 9.10
C LEU A 330 -12.02 -13.16 10.24
N LEU A 331 -13.31 -13.37 9.94
CA LEU A 331 -14.35 -13.52 10.97
C LEU A 331 -14.11 -14.77 11.84
N LYS A 332 -13.72 -15.90 11.23
CA LYS A 332 -13.35 -17.12 11.98
C LYS A 332 -12.09 -16.96 12.82
N VAL A 333 -11.15 -16.10 12.40
CA VAL A 333 -10.01 -15.72 13.25
C VAL A 333 -10.51 -14.92 14.45
N ALA A 334 -11.42 -13.97 14.23
CA ALA A 334 -11.97 -13.10 15.26
C ALA A 334 -12.72 -13.87 16.35
N GLU A 335 -13.40 -14.96 16.02
CA GLU A 335 -14.04 -15.87 16.99
C GLU A 335 -13.06 -16.50 17.99
N LYS A 336 -11.76 -16.47 17.69
CA LYS A 336 -10.68 -17.06 18.49
C LYS A 336 -9.77 -16.02 19.16
N LEU A 337 -10.03 -14.71 18.97
CA LEU A 337 -9.31 -13.60 19.61
C LEU A 337 -9.96 -13.24 20.95
#